data_AF-F2DH30-F1
#
_entry.id   AF-F2DH30-F1
#
_cell.length_a   1.000
_cell.length_b   1.000
_cell.length_c   1.000
_cell.angle_alpha   90.00
_cell.angle_beta   90.00
_cell.angle_gamma   90.00
#
_symmetry.space_group_name_H-M   'P 1'
#
loop_
_entity.id
_entity.type
_entity.pdbx_description
1 polymer ?
#
loop_
_entity_poly.entity_id
_entity_poly.type
_entity_poly.pdbx_seq_one_letter_code
_entity_poly.pdbx_strand_id
1 'polypeptide(L)'
;MGEAAAAMEDAQRKGLAVVVPAPRPRKGVASWAVDMLERLAVRLSHGKKAEPVPWLSGNFAPVPDETPPAAGLTVRGHLPKCLNGEFVRVGPNPKFTPIAGYHWFDGDGMIHAMRIKDGKATYISRYVKTSRLEQEEYFGGPKFTKIGDLKGVLGLFMVLTQELRKKLKVLDATYGIGTANTALIYHHGKLMALSESDKPYVIKILEDGDLQTLGLLDYDKRLKHPFTAHPKVDPFTDEMFTFGYSHEPPYCTYRVITKDGIMLDPVPITIPESVMMHDFAITENYSIFMDLPMFFRPKEMVKNSEFIYKFDPTKKARFGILQRYEKDEKKHQVV
;
A
#
# COMPACT_ATOMS: atom_id res chain seq x y z
N MET A 1 39.51 -10.11 -6.18
CA MET A 1 38.78 -9.45 -5.06
C MET A 1 38.25 -8.05 -5.42
N GLY A 2 38.90 -7.28 -6.32
CA GLY A 2 38.44 -5.91 -6.66
C GLY A 2 37.17 -5.82 -7.53
N GLU A 3 37.01 -6.65 -8.56
CA GLU A 3 35.82 -6.57 -9.46
C GLU A 3 34.52 -7.01 -8.78
N ALA A 4 34.57 -8.04 -7.92
CA ALA A 4 33.40 -8.48 -7.16
C ALA A 4 32.95 -7.44 -6.12
N ALA A 5 33.91 -6.77 -5.46
CA ALA A 5 33.61 -5.69 -4.52
C ALA A 5 33.02 -4.47 -5.25
N ALA A 6 33.58 -4.08 -6.40
CA ALA A 6 33.05 -2.98 -7.22
C ALA A 6 31.66 -3.29 -7.81
N ALA A 7 31.41 -4.54 -8.22
CA ALA A 7 30.08 -4.98 -8.67
C ALA A 7 29.06 -5.00 -7.54
N MET A 8 29.47 -5.36 -6.32
CA MET A 8 28.62 -5.28 -5.12
C MET A 8 28.32 -3.82 -4.71
N GLU A 9 29.30 -2.92 -4.83
CA GLU A 9 29.16 -1.50 -4.51
C GLU A 9 28.27 -0.76 -5.53
N ASP A 10 28.39 -1.09 -6.82
CA ASP A 10 27.49 -0.58 -7.89
C ASP A 10 26.07 -1.15 -7.77
N ALA A 11 25.93 -2.44 -7.41
CA ALA A 11 24.64 -3.06 -7.10
C ALA A 11 24.00 -2.48 -5.82
N GLN A 12 24.79 -2.12 -4.80
CA GLN A 12 24.33 -1.38 -3.63
C GLN A 12 23.83 0.01 -4.03
N ARG A 13 24.57 0.78 -4.82
CA ARG A 13 24.13 2.11 -5.29
C ARG A 13 22.84 2.05 -6.12
N LYS A 14 22.66 1.04 -6.97
CA LYS A 14 21.48 0.88 -7.84
C LYS A 14 20.27 0.27 -7.13
N GLY A 15 20.47 -0.70 -6.23
CA GLY A 15 19.43 -1.32 -5.40
C GLY A 15 18.73 -0.38 -4.42
N LEU A 16 19.38 0.75 -4.14
CA LEU A 16 18.94 1.77 -3.18
C LEU A 16 18.27 2.99 -3.81
N ALA A 17 18.22 3.06 -5.13
CA ALA A 17 17.71 4.22 -5.84
C ALA A 17 16.18 4.32 -5.70
N VAL A 18 15.73 5.51 -5.31
CA VAL A 18 14.30 5.85 -5.31
C VAL A 18 13.89 6.20 -6.73
N VAL A 19 12.84 5.56 -7.23
CA VAL A 19 12.26 5.84 -8.54
C VAL A 19 11.19 6.89 -8.36
N VAL A 20 11.39 8.08 -8.91
CA VAL A 20 10.36 9.12 -8.96
C VAL A 20 9.30 8.72 -9.99
N PRO A 21 8.02 8.50 -9.60
CA PRO A 21 6.96 8.25 -10.55
C PRO A 21 6.81 9.43 -11.52
N ALA A 22 6.57 9.12 -12.78
CA ALA A 22 6.28 10.13 -13.80
C ALA A 22 5.17 9.59 -14.73
N PRO A 23 3.96 9.33 -14.20
CA PRO A 23 2.87 8.76 -14.98
C PRO A 23 2.46 9.70 -16.12
N ARG A 24 2.07 9.14 -17.26
CA ARG A 24 1.67 9.91 -18.46
C ARG A 24 0.19 9.67 -18.83
N PRO A 25 -0.77 10.07 -17.98
CA PRO A 25 -2.19 9.96 -18.30
C PRO A 25 -2.56 10.86 -19.49
N ARG A 26 -3.62 10.50 -20.22
CA ARG A 26 -4.12 11.29 -21.35
C ARG A 26 -5.53 11.82 -21.10
N LYS A 27 -5.68 13.14 -21.10
CA LYS A 27 -6.97 13.82 -21.27
C LYS A 27 -7.43 13.76 -22.72
N GLY A 28 -8.74 13.88 -22.93
CA GLY A 28 -9.34 13.98 -24.26
C GLY A 28 -10.75 13.41 -24.31
N VAL A 29 -11.30 13.35 -25.52
CA VAL A 29 -12.66 12.86 -25.79
C VAL A 29 -12.89 11.46 -25.24
N ALA A 30 -11.91 10.56 -25.38
CA ALA A 30 -11.99 9.20 -24.86
C ALA A 30 -12.12 9.17 -23.33
N SER A 31 -11.31 9.94 -22.59
CA SER A 31 -11.44 10.05 -21.13
C SER A 31 -12.81 10.60 -20.74
N TRP A 32 -13.24 11.68 -21.39
CA TRP A 32 -14.53 12.32 -21.10
C TRP A 32 -15.71 11.38 -21.35
N ALA A 33 -15.70 10.64 -22.46
CA ALA A 33 -16.76 9.69 -22.81
C ALA A 33 -16.85 8.56 -21.77
N VAL A 34 -15.71 8.01 -21.36
CA VAL A 34 -15.66 6.97 -20.32
C VAL A 34 -16.17 7.49 -18.98
N ASP A 35 -15.81 8.72 -18.59
CA ASP A 35 -16.29 9.33 -17.35
C ASP A 35 -17.81 9.61 -17.38
N MET A 36 -18.35 10.02 -18.54
CA MET A 36 -19.79 10.19 -18.72
C MET A 36 -20.54 8.87 -18.57
N LEU A 37 -20.02 7.80 -19.18
CA LEU A 37 -20.60 6.46 -19.07
C LEU A 37 -20.58 5.96 -17.61
N GLU A 38 -19.46 6.15 -16.91
CA GLU A 38 -19.34 5.80 -15.49
C GLU A 38 -20.37 6.54 -14.64
N ARG A 39 -20.46 7.87 -14.76
CA ARG A 39 -21.43 8.66 -13.99
C ARG A 39 -22.87 8.27 -14.29
N LEU A 40 -23.19 7.97 -15.56
CA LEU A 40 -24.52 7.51 -15.95
C LEU A 40 -24.84 6.16 -15.32
N ALA A 41 -23.93 5.19 -15.42
CA ALA A 41 -24.11 3.86 -14.84
C ALA A 41 -24.32 3.93 -13.32
N VAL A 42 -23.48 4.68 -12.62
CA VAL A 42 -23.57 4.86 -11.16
C VAL A 42 -24.90 5.51 -10.76
N ARG A 43 -25.33 6.55 -11.49
CA ARG A 43 -26.60 7.23 -11.25
C ARG A 43 -27.81 6.32 -11.47
N LEU A 44 -27.76 5.45 -12.48
CA LEU A 44 -28.82 4.47 -12.73
C LEU A 44 -28.85 3.39 -11.65
N SER A 45 -27.70 2.99 -11.11
CA SER A 45 -27.61 1.96 -10.06
C SER A 45 -28.03 2.43 -8.67
N HIS A 46 -27.78 3.69 -8.28
CA HIS A 46 -28.04 4.18 -6.91
C HIS A 46 -29.44 4.78 -6.69
N GLY A 47 -30.31 4.83 -7.71
CA GLY A 47 -31.61 5.49 -7.61
C GLY A 47 -31.51 6.97 -7.19
N LYS A 48 -32.59 7.56 -6.67
CA LYS A 48 -32.63 8.99 -6.25
C LYS A 48 -32.02 9.27 -4.87
N LYS A 49 -31.66 8.24 -4.08
CA LYS A 49 -31.07 8.40 -2.74
C LYS A 49 -29.87 7.47 -2.60
N ALA A 50 -28.67 8.02 -2.68
CA ALA A 50 -27.46 7.33 -2.27
C ALA A 50 -27.50 7.14 -0.75
N GLU A 51 -27.25 5.93 -0.26
CA GLU A 51 -27.08 5.70 1.17
C GLU A 51 -25.81 6.38 1.68
N PRO A 52 -25.83 7.02 2.86
CA PRO A 52 -24.65 7.66 3.42
C PRO A 52 -23.58 6.60 3.68
N VAL A 53 -22.38 6.80 3.13
CA VAL A 53 -21.23 5.92 3.37
C VAL A 53 -20.71 6.17 4.79
N PRO A 54 -20.80 5.21 5.73
CA PRO A 54 -20.39 5.43 7.11
C PRO A 54 -18.92 5.86 7.24
N TRP A 55 -18.08 5.31 6.37
CA TRP A 55 -16.63 5.53 6.28
C TRP A 55 -16.20 6.90 5.76
N LEU A 56 -17.16 7.80 5.49
CA LEU A 56 -16.89 9.19 5.08
C LEU A 56 -17.57 10.20 6.03
N SER A 57 -17.97 9.74 7.22
CA SER A 57 -18.73 10.53 8.19
C SER A 57 -18.09 10.53 9.57
N GLY A 58 -18.38 11.55 10.37
CA GLY A 58 -17.83 11.68 11.72
C GLY A 58 -16.30 11.67 11.71
N ASN A 59 -15.69 10.85 12.56
CA ASN A 59 -14.23 10.71 12.66
C ASN A 59 -13.59 10.01 11.44
N PHE A 60 -14.38 9.42 10.54
CA PHE A 60 -13.90 8.84 9.28
C PHE A 60 -14.02 9.82 8.10
N ALA A 61 -14.59 11.01 8.31
CA ALA A 61 -14.65 12.01 7.26
C ALA A 61 -13.23 12.42 6.81
N PRO A 62 -13.02 12.65 5.51
CA PRO A 62 -11.71 13.06 5.02
C PRO A 62 -11.30 14.42 5.59
N VAL A 63 -10.01 14.57 5.88
CA VAL A 63 -9.35 15.84 6.16
C VAL A 63 -8.78 16.36 4.84
N PRO A 64 -9.41 17.38 4.21
CA PRO A 64 -9.05 17.78 2.85
C PRO A 64 -7.71 18.54 2.76
N ASP A 65 -7.37 19.22 3.86
CA ASP A 65 -6.25 20.16 3.94
C ASP A 65 -5.03 19.54 4.62
N GLU A 66 -3.87 19.70 3.99
CA GLU A 66 -2.58 19.38 4.58
C GLU A 66 -2.18 20.47 5.57
N THR A 67 -1.67 20.08 6.73
CA THR A 67 -1.20 21.03 7.76
C THR A 67 0.31 21.18 7.63
N PRO A 68 0.87 22.36 7.32
CA PRO A 68 2.32 22.58 7.34
C PRO A 68 2.89 22.41 8.76
N PRO A 69 4.23 22.35 8.93
CA PRO A 69 4.84 22.22 10.25
C PRO A 69 4.28 23.25 11.26
N ALA A 70 3.46 22.76 12.19
CA ALA A 70 2.73 23.55 13.15
C ALA A 70 3.33 23.35 14.55
N ALA A 71 4.15 24.33 14.96
CA ALA A 71 4.74 24.38 16.29
C ALA A 71 3.79 25.06 17.30
N GLY A 72 4.19 25.10 18.58
CA GLY A 72 3.44 25.83 19.61
C GLY A 72 2.14 25.15 20.03
N LEU A 73 2.05 23.83 19.85
CA LEU A 73 0.89 23.04 20.27
C LEU A 73 0.67 23.17 21.78
N THR A 74 -0.59 23.26 22.19
CA THR A 74 -0.95 23.31 23.62
C THR A 74 -0.61 21.99 24.30
N VAL A 75 0.34 22.04 25.24
CA VAL A 75 0.73 20.88 26.06
C VAL A 75 0.10 21.01 27.45
N ARG A 76 -0.64 19.98 27.87
CA ARG A 76 -1.08 19.82 29.27
C ARG A 76 -0.12 18.86 29.98
N GLY A 77 0.52 19.30 31.06
CA GLY A 77 1.59 18.54 31.73
C GLY A 77 2.98 18.93 31.20
N HIS A 78 3.87 17.95 31.06
CA HIS A 78 5.26 18.17 30.61
C HIS A 78 5.68 17.12 29.58
N LEU A 79 6.27 17.55 28.47
CA LEU A 79 6.92 16.67 27.49
C LEU A 79 8.37 16.37 27.94
N PRO A 80 8.75 15.10 28.18
CA PRO A 80 10.09 14.76 28.63
C PRO A 80 11.16 15.22 27.63
N LYS A 81 12.16 15.96 28.13
CA LYS A 81 13.26 16.49 27.29
C LYS A 81 14.14 15.40 26.65
N CYS A 82 14.13 14.19 27.21
CA CYS A 82 14.88 13.05 26.65
C CYS A 82 14.25 12.48 25.38
N LEU A 83 12.99 12.80 25.07
CA LEU A 83 12.36 12.40 23.82
C LEU A 83 12.91 13.25 22.67
N ASN A 84 13.46 12.57 21.67
CA ASN A 84 13.96 13.17 20.44
C ASN A 84 13.65 12.24 19.26
N GLY A 85 12.55 12.51 18.56
CA GLY A 85 12.13 11.69 17.44
C GLY A 85 10.78 12.10 16.89
N GLU A 86 10.25 11.26 16.01
CA GLU A 86 8.99 11.49 15.33
C GLU A 86 8.06 10.30 15.51
N PHE A 87 6.85 10.58 15.98
CA PHE A 87 5.75 9.64 15.91
C PHE A 87 4.99 9.88 14.61
N VAL A 88 4.99 8.89 13.73
CA VAL A 88 4.36 8.97 12.41
C VAL A 88 3.25 7.92 12.30
N ARG A 89 2.14 8.30 11.68
CA ARG A 89 1.01 7.40 11.38
C ARG A 89 0.49 7.72 9.99
N VAL A 90 0.26 6.69 9.19
CA VAL A 90 -0.45 6.81 7.91
C VAL A 90 -1.86 6.23 8.05
N GLY A 91 -2.80 6.79 7.29
CA GLY A 91 -4.14 6.23 7.18
C GLY A 91 -4.82 6.61 5.87
N PRO A 92 -5.94 5.96 5.56
CA PRO A 92 -6.74 6.26 4.38
C PRO A 92 -7.48 7.60 4.54
N ASN A 93 -7.29 8.49 3.58
CA ASN A 93 -7.93 9.79 3.53
C ASN A 93 -8.20 10.16 2.05
N PRO A 94 -9.40 9.94 1.51
CA PRO A 94 -9.66 10.15 0.09
C PRO A 94 -9.53 11.64 -0.27
N LYS A 95 -8.65 11.99 -1.22
CA LYS A 95 -8.49 13.39 -1.66
C LYS A 95 -9.71 13.92 -2.38
N PHE A 96 -10.34 13.07 -3.19
CA PHE A 96 -11.54 13.39 -3.95
C PHE A 96 -12.73 12.54 -3.51
N THR A 97 -13.92 13.13 -3.53
CA THR A 97 -15.17 12.43 -3.20
C THR A 97 -15.36 11.23 -4.14
N PRO A 98 -15.51 10.00 -3.60
CA PRO A 98 -15.77 8.80 -4.41
C PRO A 98 -17.04 8.94 -5.26
N ILE A 99 -17.02 8.36 -6.47
CA ILE A 99 -18.17 8.44 -7.40
C ILE A 99 -19.23 7.41 -7.07
N ALA A 100 -18.81 6.17 -6.75
CA ALA A 100 -19.70 5.05 -6.49
C ALA A 100 -19.51 4.52 -5.07
N GLY A 101 -18.90 3.35 -4.91
CA GLY A 101 -18.69 2.74 -3.61
C GLY A 101 -17.41 3.25 -2.94
N TYR A 102 -17.38 3.14 -1.61
CA TYR A 102 -16.19 3.45 -0.84
C TYR A 102 -16.10 2.56 0.40
N HIS A 103 -14.94 1.96 0.59
CA HIS A 103 -14.55 1.26 1.80
C HIS A 103 -13.46 2.07 2.52
N TRP A 104 -13.38 1.98 3.85
CA TRP A 104 -12.37 2.73 4.60
C TRP A 104 -10.92 2.44 4.16
N PHE A 105 -10.63 1.29 3.53
CA PHE A 105 -9.29 0.96 3.00
C PHE A 105 -8.94 1.69 1.69
N ASP A 106 -9.87 2.42 1.07
CA ASP A 106 -9.70 2.95 -0.29
C ASP A 106 -9.05 4.33 -0.38
N GLY A 107 -9.03 5.07 0.73
CA GLY A 107 -8.55 6.45 0.77
C GLY A 107 -7.06 6.56 0.46
N ASP A 108 -6.66 7.69 -0.12
CA ASP A 108 -5.24 7.98 -0.38
C ASP A 108 -4.47 8.06 0.95
N GLY A 109 -3.20 7.63 0.95
CA GLY A 109 -2.40 7.65 2.17
C GLY A 109 -2.12 9.07 2.63
N MET A 110 -2.56 9.41 3.84
CA MET A 110 -2.20 10.66 4.51
C MET A 110 -1.41 10.36 5.77
N ILE A 111 -0.21 10.92 5.86
CA ILE A 111 0.67 10.81 7.01
C ILE A 111 0.36 11.97 7.95
N HIS A 112 0.20 11.64 9.22
CA HIS A 112 0.22 12.56 10.34
C HIS A 112 1.50 12.30 11.13
N ALA A 113 2.29 13.34 11.38
CA ALA A 113 3.50 13.22 12.19
C ALA A 113 3.50 14.20 13.36
N MET A 114 4.08 13.75 14.46
CA MET A 114 4.32 14.51 15.67
C MET A 114 5.80 14.41 16.02
N ARG A 115 6.55 15.49 15.79
CA ARG A 115 7.95 15.58 16.20
C ARG A 115 8.01 16.05 17.65
N ILE A 116 8.72 15.31 18.50
CA ILE A 116 8.99 15.70 19.89
C ILE A 116 10.49 15.87 20.04
N LYS A 117 10.92 17.08 20.43
CA LYS A 117 12.32 17.40 20.69
C LYS A 117 12.42 18.56 21.67
N ASP A 118 13.35 18.47 22.62
CA ASP A 118 13.64 19.52 23.61
C ASP A 118 12.40 19.99 24.40
N GLY A 119 11.47 19.07 24.68
CA GLY A 119 10.21 19.35 25.37
C GLY A 119 9.18 20.13 24.54
N LYS A 120 9.36 20.21 23.21
CA LYS A 120 8.44 20.85 22.26
C LYS A 120 7.85 19.81 21.30
N ALA A 121 6.65 20.10 20.82
CA ALA A 121 5.95 19.28 19.84
C ALA A 121 5.62 20.10 18.58
N THR A 122 5.80 19.48 17.42
CA THR A 122 5.42 20.02 16.10
C THR A 122 4.57 18.99 15.37
N TYR A 123 3.42 19.41 14.86
CA TYR A 123 2.50 18.57 14.10
C TYR A 123 2.54 18.89 12.61
N ILE A 124 2.35 17.88 11.78
CA ILE A 124 2.22 18.02 10.33
C ILE A 124 1.27 16.96 9.78
N SER A 125 0.61 17.28 8.67
CA SER A 125 0.01 16.28 7.79
C SER A 125 0.34 16.48 6.32
N ARG A 126 0.62 15.38 5.61
CA ARG A 126 0.91 15.33 4.17
C ARG A 126 0.30 14.09 3.53
N TYR A 127 -0.20 14.22 2.32
CA TYR A 127 -0.50 13.08 1.47
C TYR A 127 0.79 12.42 0.99
N VAL A 128 0.78 11.09 0.89
CA VAL A 128 1.78 10.36 0.12
C VAL A 128 1.49 10.63 -1.36
N LYS A 129 2.45 11.24 -2.06
CA LYS A 129 2.33 11.52 -3.50
C LYS A 129 2.55 10.25 -4.31
N THR A 130 1.50 9.42 -4.35
CA THR A 130 1.49 8.20 -5.15
C THR A 130 1.24 8.51 -6.63
N SER A 131 1.71 7.62 -7.53
CA SER A 131 1.38 7.67 -8.97
C SER A 131 -0.13 7.76 -9.22
N ARG A 132 -0.93 7.09 -8.38
CA ARG A 132 -2.40 7.16 -8.42
C ARG A 132 -2.89 8.57 -8.08
N LEU A 133 -2.46 9.14 -6.95
CA LEU A 133 -2.92 10.44 -6.49
C LEU A 133 -2.52 11.56 -7.48
N GLU A 134 -1.28 11.54 -7.99
CA GLU A 134 -0.82 12.52 -8.98
C GLU A 134 -1.69 12.51 -10.25
N GLN A 135 -2.12 11.32 -10.69
CA GLN A 135 -3.02 11.19 -11.83
C GLN A 135 -4.43 11.72 -11.51
N GLU A 136 -4.98 11.42 -10.33
CA GLU A 136 -6.28 11.96 -9.92
C GLU A 136 -6.23 13.50 -9.76
N GLU A 137 -5.14 14.05 -9.25
CA GLU A 137 -4.87 15.50 -9.22
C GLU A 137 -4.79 16.09 -10.63
N TYR A 138 -4.10 15.42 -11.57
CA TYR A 138 -4.07 15.81 -12.98
C TYR A 138 -5.48 15.88 -13.59
N PHE A 139 -6.37 14.94 -13.26
CA PHE A 139 -7.76 14.93 -13.74
C PHE A 139 -8.71 15.83 -12.93
N GLY A 140 -8.33 16.24 -11.72
CA GLY A 140 -9.18 17.00 -10.79
C GLY A 140 -10.31 16.17 -10.17
N GLY A 141 -10.13 14.85 -10.01
CA GLY A 141 -11.17 13.97 -9.49
C GLY A 141 -10.77 12.50 -9.46
N PRO A 142 -11.59 11.63 -8.83
CA PRO A 142 -11.26 10.23 -8.68
C PRO A 142 -11.33 9.52 -10.04
N LYS A 143 -10.42 8.58 -10.27
CA LYS A 143 -10.30 7.83 -11.54
C LYS A 143 -10.05 6.35 -11.36
N PHE A 144 -9.42 5.97 -10.26
CA PHE A 144 -9.10 4.58 -9.98
C PHE A 144 -10.26 3.92 -9.22
N THR A 145 -10.53 2.67 -9.60
CA THR A 145 -11.50 1.81 -8.92
C THR A 145 -11.09 1.59 -7.48
N LYS A 146 -12.10 1.50 -6.63
CA LYS A 146 -11.99 1.31 -5.19
C LYS A 146 -12.52 -0.06 -4.83
N ILE A 147 -12.02 -0.62 -3.74
CA ILE A 147 -12.50 -1.86 -3.13
C ILE A 147 -14.00 -1.75 -2.83
N GLY A 148 -14.46 -0.58 -2.36
CA GLY A 148 -15.87 -0.29 -2.16
C GLY A 148 -16.73 -0.32 -3.44
N ASP A 149 -16.14 -0.10 -4.62
CA ASP A 149 -16.86 -0.20 -5.89
C ASP A 149 -17.19 -1.65 -6.27
N LEU A 150 -16.44 -2.63 -5.73
CA LEU A 150 -16.44 -4.03 -6.14
C LEU A 150 -17.62 -4.80 -5.53
N LYS A 151 -18.85 -4.38 -5.87
CA LYS A 151 -20.09 -5.02 -5.42
C LYS A 151 -21.09 -5.14 -6.58
N GLY A 152 -21.60 -6.34 -6.80
CA GLY A 152 -22.62 -6.62 -7.81
C GLY A 152 -22.15 -6.38 -9.26
N VAL A 153 -23.13 -6.20 -10.14
CA VAL A 153 -22.90 -5.95 -11.57
C VAL A 153 -22.22 -4.60 -11.82
N LEU A 154 -22.52 -3.58 -11.01
CA LEU A 154 -21.85 -2.29 -11.08
C LEU A 154 -20.35 -2.44 -10.80
N GLY A 155 -19.95 -3.25 -9.82
CA GLY A 155 -18.54 -3.52 -9.56
C GLY A 155 -17.81 -4.16 -10.74
N LEU A 156 -18.45 -5.10 -11.44
CA LEU A 156 -17.89 -5.65 -12.68
C LEU A 156 -17.72 -4.57 -13.76
N PHE A 157 -18.72 -3.70 -13.91
CA PHE A 157 -18.62 -2.56 -14.83
C PHE A 157 -17.48 -1.60 -14.47
N MET A 158 -17.24 -1.33 -13.18
CA MET A 158 -16.13 -0.49 -12.72
C MET A 158 -14.77 -1.12 -13.03
N VAL A 159 -14.61 -2.43 -12.83
CA VAL A 159 -13.39 -3.16 -13.22
C VAL A 159 -13.14 -3.06 -14.73
N LEU A 160 -14.17 -3.31 -15.55
CA LEU A 160 -14.06 -3.21 -17.01
C LEU A 160 -13.73 -1.78 -17.46
N THR A 161 -14.31 -0.78 -16.81
CA THR A 161 -14.04 0.64 -17.06
C THR A 161 -12.60 0.99 -16.76
N GLN A 162 -12.03 0.48 -15.66
CA GLN A 162 -10.62 0.69 -15.34
C GLN A 162 -9.69 0.04 -16.36
N GLU A 163 -9.97 -1.20 -16.80
CA GLU A 163 -9.19 -1.84 -17.86
C GLU A 163 -9.28 -1.08 -19.18
N LEU A 164 -10.47 -0.56 -19.51
CA LEU A 164 -10.65 0.30 -20.68
C LEU A 164 -9.83 1.58 -20.56
N ARG A 165 -9.85 2.26 -19.41
CA ARG A 165 -9.03 3.46 -19.14
C ARG A 165 -7.53 3.18 -19.33
N LYS A 166 -7.03 2.03 -18.86
CA LYS A 166 -5.64 1.61 -19.06
C LYS A 166 -5.33 1.37 -20.55
N LYS A 167 -6.18 0.61 -21.26
CA LYS A 167 -5.99 0.31 -22.69
C LYS A 167 -6.00 1.57 -23.57
N LEU A 168 -6.87 2.53 -23.25
CA LEU A 168 -6.95 3.82 -23.92
C LEU A 168 -5.85 4.81 -23.48
N LYS A 169 -4.95 4.41 -22.57
CA LYS A 169 -3.89 5.25 -21.98
C LYS A 169 -4.44 6.51 -21.30
N VAL A 170 -5.69 6.45 -20.82
CA VAL A 170 -6.28 7.47 -19.95
C VAL A 170 -5.60 7.41 -18.59
N LEU A 171 -5.35 6.19 -18.09
CA LEU A 171 -4.58 5.94 -16.88
C LEU A 171 -3.27 5.22 -17.21
N ASP A 172 -2.23 5.55 -16.47
CA ASP A 172 -0.92 4.92 -16.53
C ASP A 172 -0.67 4.12 -15.24
N ALA A 173 -0.65 2.79 -15.36
CA ALA A 173 -0.44 1.88 -14.23
C ALA A 173 1.03 1.43 -14.08
N THR A 174 1.95 2.02 -14.85
CA THR A 174 3.38 1.62 -14.90
C THR A 174 4.06 1.67 -13.54
N TYR A 175 3.65 2.61 -12.68
CA TYR A 175 4.21 2.83 -11.35
C TYR A 175 3.31 2.32 -10.22
N GLY A 176 2.38 1.43 -10.53
CA GLY A 176 1.38 0.94 -9.57
C GLY A 176 0.15 1.84 -9.45
N ILE A 177 -0.82 1.36 -8.67
CA ILE A 177 -2.14 2.00 -8.47
C ILE A 177 -2.54 2.07 -6.98
N GLY A 178 -1.60 1.80 -6.08
CA GLY A 178 -1.84 1.77 -4.64
C GLY A 178 -1.94 3.16 -4.03
N THR A 179 -2.40 3.19 -2.79
CA THR A 179 -2.65 4.40 -2.02
C THR A 179 -1.58 4.68 -0.97
N ALA A 180 -0.70 3.71 -0.68
CA ALA A 180 0.32 3.79 0.36
C ALA A 180 -0.25 4.20 1.74
N ASN A 181 -1.40 3.64 2.11
CA ASN A 181 -2.22 4.11 3.23
C ASN A 181 -2.24 3.21 4.47
N THR A 182 -1.56 2.05 4.43
CA THR A 182 -1.83 0.96 5.37
C THR A 182 -0.88 0.99 6.56
N ALA A 183 0.42 1.18 6.31
CA ALA A 183 1.44 1.14 7.36
C ALA A 183 2.68 1.95 6.97
N LEU A 184 3.52 2.20 7.96
CA LEU A 184 4.85 2.80 7.81
C LEU A 184 5.90 1.85 8.37
N ILE A 185 7.05 1.75 7.71
CA ILE A 185 8.22 1.02 8.22
C ILE A 185 9.49 1.84 8.01
N TYR A 186 10.45 1.74 8.93
CA TYR A 186 11.77 2.33 8.78
C TYR A 186 12.83 1.24 8.63
N HIS A 187 13.59 1.27 7.54
CA HIS A 187 14.67 0.32 7.29
C HIS A 187 15.72 0.96 6.37
N HIS A 188 17.00 0.71 6.64
CA HIS A 188 18.13 1.22 5.86
C HIS A 188 18.03 2.74 5.56
N GLY A 189 17.80 3.53 6.61
CA GLY A 189 17.76 4.99 6.53
C GLY A 189 16.52 5.57 5.82
N LYS A 190 15.51 4.76 5.51
CA LYS A 190 14.33 5.18 4.74
C LYS A 190 13.06 4.87 5.52
N LEU A 191 12.23 5.88 5.72
CA LEU A 191 10.84 5.71 6.10
C LEU A 191 10.03 5.38 4.84
N MET A 192 9.21 4.35 4.88
CA MET A 192 8.42 3.89 3.75
C MET A 192 6.95 3.79 4.11
N ALA A 193 6.07 4.34 3.27
CA ALA A 193 4.63 4.16 3.30
C ALA A 193 4.23 2.96 2.44
N LEU A 194 3.39 2.10 3.00
CA LEU A 194 3.11 0.76 2.47
C LEU A 194 1.62 0.58 2.17
N SER A 195 1.35 -0.23 1.15
CA SER A 195 0.01 -0.67 0.74
C SER A 195 0.15 -2.05 0.10
N GLU A 196 -0.71 -2.99 0.50
CA GLU A 196 -0.55 -4.43 0.22
C GLU A 196 -0.52 -4.82 -1.27
N SER A 197 -0.93 -3.91 -2.16
CA SER A 197 -1.04 -4.10 -3.61
C SER A 197 -0.06 -3.27 -4.44
N ASP A 198 0.91 -2.61 -3.80
CA ASP A 198 1.84 -1.71 -4.51
C ASP A 198 3.26 -1.75 -3.91
N LYS A 199 4.19 -1.04 -4.54
CA LYS A 199 5.55 -0.85 -4.08
C LYS A 199 5.61 0.16 -2.90
N PRO A 200 6.59 0.04 -2.01
CA PRO A 200 6.82 1.02 -0.94
C PRO A 200 7.13 2.41 -1.49
N TYR A 201 6.53 3.46 -0.90
CA TYR A 201 6.86 4.86 -1.19
C TYR A 201 7.77 5.44 -0.11
N VAL A 202 8.92 5.99 -0.49
CA VAL A 202 9.89 6.58 0.43
C VAL A 202 9.46 7.98 0.83
N ILE A 203 9.42 8.19 2.14
CA ILE A 203 9.11 9.47 2.78
C ILE A 203 10.38 10.00 3.42
N LYS A 204 10.75 11.23 3.07
CA LYS A 204 11.82 11.96 3.72
C LYS A 204 11.22 12.92 4.74
N ILE A 205 11.76 12.84 5.95
CA ILE A 205 11.56 13.84 6.99
C ILE A 205 12.59 14.95 6.74
N LEU A 206 12.11 16.18 6.55
CA LEU A 206 12.95 17.35 6.31
C LEU A 206 13.41 17.99 7.62
N GLU A 207 14.47 18.80 7.56
CA GLU A 207 15.08 19.38 8.76
C GLU A 207 14.12 20.30 9.53
N ASP A 208 13.27 21.01 8.79
CA ASP A 208 12.19 21.87 9.28
C ASP A 208 10.98 21.10 9.86
N GLY A 209 11.00 19.76 9.78
CA GLY A 209 9.92 18.89 10.23
C GLY A 209 8.81 18.67 9.20
N ASP A 210 9.00 19.12 7.95
CA ASP A 210 8.08 18.78 6.85
C ASP A 210 8.31 17.35 6.33
N LEU A 211 7.36 16.78 5.59
CA LEU A 211 7.44 15.46 4.96
C LEU A 211 7.39 15.58 3.45
N GLN A 212 8.32 14.91 2.77
CA GLN A 212 8.38 14.85 1.31
C GLN A 212 8.31 13.40 0.84
N THR A 213 7.38 13.10 -0.07
CA THR A 213 7.44 11.83 -0.82
C THR A 213 8.55 11.92 -1.87
N LEU A 214 9.55 11.03 -1.78
CA LEU A 214 10.67 10.99 -2.74
C LEU A 214 10.36 10.14 -3.98
N GLY A 215 9.48 9.15 -3.85
CA GLY A 215 9.14 8.21 -4.92
C GLY A 215 8.98 6.79 -4.38
N LEU A 216 9.08 5.79 -5.25
CA LEU A 216 8.90 4.38 -4.90
C LEU A 216 10.20 3.57 -4.90
N LEU A 217 10.22 2.44 -4.20
CA LEU A 217 11.31 1.46 -4.25
C LEU A 217 10.91 0.25 -5.08
N ASP A 218 11.66 -0.02 -6.15
CA ASP A 218 11.54 -1.26 -6.93
C ASP A 218 12.72 -2.23 -6.72
N TYR A 219 13.66 -1.84 -5.84
CA TYR A 219 14.85 -2.61 -5.45
C TYR A 219 15.69 -3.04 -6.66
N ASP A 220 16.07 -2.09 -7.53
CA ASP A 220 16.73 -2.34 -8.82
C ASP A 220 15.94 -3.33 -9.68
N LYS A 221 14.62 -3.09 -9.78
CA LYS A 221 13.66 -3.92 -10.53
C LYS A 221 13.54 -5.37 -10.03
N ARG A 222 14.06 -5.69 -8.84
CA ARG A 222 13.96 -7.03 -8.23
C ARG A 222 12.59 -7.27 -7.60
N LEU A 223 11.87 -6.21 -7.22
CA LEU A 223 10.49 -6.28 -6.74
C LEU A 223 9.51 -6.29 -7.91
N LYS A 224 8.96 -7.47 -8.21
CA LYS A 224 8.01 -7.73 -9.32
C LYS A 224 6.64 -8.24 -8.88
N HIS A 225 6.43 -8.35 -7.58
CA HIS A 225 5.18 -8.80 -6.96
C HIS A 225 4.74 -7.73 -5.94
N PRO A 226 3.49 -7.79 -5.42
CA PRO A 226 3.05 -6.92 -4.34
C PRO A 226 3.97 -6.98 -3.12
N PHE A 227 3.94 -5.94 -2.28
CA PHE A 227 4.75 -5.84 -1.07
C PHE A 227 3.83 -5.70 0.14
N THR A 228 4.01 -6.54 1.16
CA THR A 228 3.17 -6.50 2.36
C THR A 228 3.24 -5.15 3.06
N ALA A 229 2.12 -4.72 3.66
CA ALA A 229 2.12 -3.57 4.54
C ALA A 229 2.78 -3.85 5.90
N HIS A 230 3.07 -5.11 6.24
CA HIS A 230 3.60 -5.49 7.54
C HIS A 230 4.93 -6.24 7.49
N PRO A 231 5.96 -5.71 6.81
CA PRO A 231 7.29 -6.29 6.89
C PRO A 231 7.82 -6.19 8.33
N LYS A 232 8.73 -7.10 8.70
CA LYS A 232 9.34 -7.11 10.04
C LYS A 232 10.84 -6.84 9.91
N VAL A 233 11.33 -5.85 10.64
CA VAL A 233 12.77 -5.60 10.77
C VAL A 233 13.27 -6.34 11.99
N ASP A 234 14.30 -7.16 11.84
CA ASP A 234 14.94 -7.84 12.95
C ASP A 234 15.85 -6.86 13.71
N PRO A 235 15.64 -6.66 15.02
CA PRO A 235 16.41 -5.68 15.79
C PRO A 235 17.87 -6.09 16.05
N PHE A 236 18.27 -7.33 15.75
CA PHE A 236 19.63 -7.83 15.94
C PHE A 236 20.43 -7.83 14.64
N THR A 237 19.79 -8.14 13.50
CA THR A 237 20.48 -8.18 12.19
C THR A 237 20.27 -6.94 11.34
N ASP A 238 19.30 -6.09 11.69
CA ASP A 238 18.79 -4.97 10.88
C ASP A 238 18.25 -5.39 9.51
N GLU A 239 18.00 -6.68 9.28
CA GLU A 239 17.40 -7.16 8.04
C GLU A 239 15.88 -7.05 8.09
N MET A 240 15.28 -6.78 6.93
CA MET A 240 13.83 -6.70 6.79
C MET A 240 13.28 -7.92 6.06
N PHE A 241 12.39 -8.62 6.74
CA PHE A 241 11.66 -9.77 6.23
C PHE A 241 10.31 -9.30 5.69
N THR A 242 9.98 -9.71 4.46
CA THR A 242 8.78 -9.25 3.76
C THR A 242 8.22 -10.34 2.86
N PHE A 243 7.00 -10.15 2.39
CA PHE A 243 6.37 -11.03 1.42
C PHE A 243 5.39 -10.23 0.55
N GLY A 244 4.83 -10.88 -0.46
CA GLY A 244 3.69 -10.39 -1.23
C GLY A 244 2.73 -11.53 -1.52
N TYR A 245 1.43 -11.29 -1.33
CA TYR A 245 0.40 -12.21 -1.79
C TYR A 245 -0.24 -11.71 -3.08
N SER A 246 -0.78 -12.63 -3.89
CA SER A 246 -1.27 -12.38 -5.24
C SER A 246 -2.60 -13.10 -5.49
N HIS A 247 -3.36 -12.59 -6.45
CA HIS A 247 -4.57 -13.26 -6.98
C HIS A 247 -4.25 -14.38 -7.97
N GLU A 248 -3.02 -14.42 -8.50
CA GLU A 248 -2.51 -15.42 -9.44
C GLU A 248 -1.26 -16.12 -8.89
N PRO A 249 -0.99 -17.40 -9.28
CA PRO A 249 0.23 -18.09 -8.89
C PRO A 249 1.53 -17.38 -9.37
N PRO A 250 2.60 -17.37 -8.57
CA PRO A 250 2.67 -17.81 -7.17
C PRO A 250 1.85 -16.90 -6.26
N TYR A 251 0.96 -17.49 -5.45
CA TYR A 251 0.02 -16.73 -4.63
C TYR A 251 0.67 -16.06 -3.42
N CYS A 252 1.83 -16.52 -2.98
CA CYS A 252 2.63 -15.91 -1.93
C CYS A 252 4.11 -15.99 -2.31
N THR A 253 4.85 -14.91 -2.13
CA THR A 253 6.29 -14.84 -2.39
C THR A 253 6.98 -14.15 -1.23
N TYR A 254 7.89 -14.85 -0.56
CA TYR A 254 8.71 -14.33 0.53
C TYR A 254 10.02 -13.74 0.02
N ARG A 255 10.53 -12.74 0.75
CA ARG A 255 11.75 -12.00 0.47
C ARG A 255 12.44 -11.61 1.77
N VAL A 256 13.76 -11.54 1.70
CA VAL A 256 14.60 -10.88 2.71
C VAL A 256 15.27 -9.68 2.06
N ILE A 257 15.36 -8.58 2.79
CA ILE A 257 16.10 -7.38 2.40
C ILE A 257 17.20 -7.21 3.44
N THR A 258 18.45 -7.14 3.00
CA THR A 258 19.59 -7.02 3.91
C THR A 258 19.57 -5.67 4.63
N LYS A 259 20.31 -5.53 5.73
CA LYS A 259 20.53 -4.23 6.42
C LYS A 259 21.01 -3.09 5.51
N ASP A 260 21.63 -3.45 4.39
CA ASP A 260 22.13 -2.52 3.36
C ASP A 260 21.10 -2.24 2.27
N GLY A 261 19.84 -2.65 2.46
CA GLY A 261 18.72 -2.40 1.55
C GLY A 261 18.69 -3.29 0.30
N ILE A 262 19.48 -4.38 0.24
CA ILE A 262 19.54 -5.25 -0.93
C ILE A 262 18.45 -6.32 -0.83
N MET A 263 17.52 -6.35 -1.79
CA MET A 263 16.49 -7.40 -1.85
C MET A 263 17.06 -8.72 -2.37
N LEU A 264 17.04 -9.78 -1.56
CA LEU A 264 17.49 -11.12 -1.94
C LEU A 264 16.50 -11.81 -2.89
N ASP A 265 16.87 -12.99 -3.38
CA ASP A 265 16.06 -13.76 -4.34
C ASP A 265 14.69 -14.15 -3.77
N PRO A 266 13.65 -14.27 -4.61
CA PRO A 266 12.31 -14.67 -4.17
C PRO A 266 12.28 -16.12 -3.72
N VAL A 267 11.50 -16.38 -2.67
CA VAL A 267 11.10 -17.73 -2.26
C VAL A 267 9.59 -17.84 -2.41
N PRO A 268 9.09 -18.44 -3.50
CA PRO A 268 7.66 -18.73 -3.63
C PRO A 268 7.19 -19.64 -2.50
N ILE A 269 6.01 -19.36 -1.96
CA ILE A 269 5.34 -20.20 -0.95
C ILE A 269 4.09 -20.77 -1.60
N THR A 270 4.08 -22.09 -1.76
CA THR A 270 3.01 -22.85 -2.38
C THR A 270 1.84 -22.96 -1.41
N ILE A 271 0.78 -22.23 -1.74
CA ILE A 271 -0.54 -22.37 -1.15
C ILE A 271 -1.53 -22.78 -2.25
N PRO A 272 -2.59 -23.53 -1.93
CA PRO A 272 -3.46 -24.12 -2.95
C PRO A 272 -4.35 -23.08 -3.65
N GLU A 273 -4.64 -21.96 -2.99
CA GLU A 273 -5.59 -20.96 -3.46
C GLU A 273 -5.13 -19.56 -3.01
N SER A 274 -5.63 -18.51 -3.69
CA SER A 274 -5.38 -17.13 -3.27
C SER A 274 -6.17 -16.80 -2.00
N VAL A 275 -5.44 -16.50 -0.93
CA VAL A 275 -5.96 -16.03 0.35
C VAL A 275 -5.47 -14.61 0.63
N MET A 276 -6.27 -13.84 1.36
CA MET A 276 -5.80 -12.60 1.96
C MET A 276 -4.81 -12.94 3.08
N MET A 277 -3.57 -12.50 2.93
CA MET A 277 -2.53 -12.68 3.93
C MET A 277 -2.00 -11.31 4.33
N HIS A 278 -2.68 -10.68 5.29
CA HIS A 278 -2.40 -9.30 5.68
C HIS A 278 -1.07 -9.16 6.43
N ASP A 279 -0.81 -10.08 7.37
CA ASP A 279 0.33 -10.03 8.27
C ASP A 279 1.02 -11.39 8.39
N PHE A 280 2.24 -11.39 8.92
CA PHE A 280 3.05 -12.55 9.23
C PHE A 280 3.92 -12.26 10.47
N ALA A 281 4.61 -13.26 11.00
CA ALA A 281 5.51 -13.07 12.12
C ALA A 281 6.93 -13.55 11.81
N ILE A 282 7.91 -13.03 12.55
CA ILE A 282 9.27 -13.56 12.57
C ILE A 282 9.67 -13.92 14.01
N THR A 283 10.44 -14.98 14.15
CA THR A 283 11.17 -15.39 15.36
C THR A 283 12.64 -15.52 14.99
N GLU A 284 13.57 -15.57 15.94
CA GLU A 284 15.03 -15.69 15.67
C GLU A 284 15.39 -16.61 14.48
N ASN A 285 14.68 -17.73 14.30
CA ASN A 285 14.97 -18.73 13.28
C ASN A 285 13.91 -18.88 12.18
N TYR A 286 12.68 -18.39 12.39
CA TYR A 286 11.55 -18.70 11.51
C TYR A 286 10.76 -17.47 11.07
N SER A 287 10.20 -17.57 9.87
CA SER A 287 9.13 -16.73 9.34
C SER A 287 7.83 -17.53 9.34
N ILE A 288 6.78 -16.99 9.95
CA ILE A 288 5.51 -17.67 10.21
C ILE A 288 4.41 -17.00 9.40
N PHE A 289 3.84 -17.73 8.45
CA PHE A 289 2.78 -17.27 7.54
C PHE A 289 1.42 -17.71 8.04
N MET A 290 0.46 -16.78 8.06
CA MET A 290 -0.90 -17.03 8.52
C MET A 290 -1.80 -17.35 7.32
N ASP A 291 -1.90 -18.63 6.97
CA ASP A 291 -2.83 -19.10 5.93
C ASP A 291 -4.22 -19.26 6.53
N LEU A 292 -4.94 -18.14 6.57
CA LEU A 292 -6.26 -18.01 7.20
C LEU A 292 -7.37 -18.17 6.15
N PRO A 293 -8.59 -18.59 6.56
CA PRO A 293 -9.65 -18.95 5.63
C PRO A 293 -10.40 -17.72 5.03
N MET A 294 -9.68 -16.68 4.62
CA MET A 294 -10.19 -15.50 3.93
C MET A 294 -9.79 -15.54 2.45
N PHE A 295 -10.65 -16.06 1.60
CA PHE A 295 -10.31 -16.38 0.21
C PHE A 295 -10.67 -15.27 -0.77
N PHE A 296 -9.85 -15.10 -1.82
CA PHE A 296 -10.22 -14.27 -2.96
C PHE A 296 -11.24 -15.01 -3.84
N ARG A 297 -12.46 -14.45 -3.93
CA ARG A 297 -13.63 -15.05 -4.60
C ARG A 297 -14.33 -14.01 -5.50
N PRO A 298 -13.70 -13.53 -6.58
CA PRO A 298 -14.24 -12.46 -7.42
C PRO A 298 -15.57 -12.82 -8.10
N LYS A 299 -15.90 -14.10 -8.26
CA LYS A 299 -17.19 -14.55 -8.81
C LYS A 299 -18.37 -14.23 -7.87
N GLU A 300 -18.14 -14.19 -6.56
CA GLU A 300 -19.18 -13.93 -5.56
C GLU A 300 -19.66 -12.47 -5.61
N MET A 301 -18.78 -11.55 -6.05
CA MET A 301 -19.13 -10.16 -6.30
C MET A 301 -20.32 -10.04 -7.26
N VAL A 302 -20.32 -10.79 -8.36
CA VAL A 302 -21.39 -10.71 -9.36
C VAL A 302 -22.59 -11.58 -8.99
N LYS A 303 -22.34 -12.80 -8.47
CA LYS A 303 -23.40 -13.76 -8.16
C LYS A 303 -24.24 -13.34 -6.96
N ASN A 304 -23.58 -12.89 -5.89
CA ASN A 304 -24.20 -12.70 -4.58
C ASN A 304 -24.11 -11.23 -4.11
N SER A 305 -23.51 -10.33 -4.91
CA SER A 305 -23.23 -8.94 -4.49
C SER A 305 -22.45 -8.87 -3.19
N GLU A 306 -21.56 -9.84 -2.98
CA GLU A 306 -20.71 -9.95 -1.80
C GLU A 306 -19.34 -9.30 -2.04
N PHE A 307 -18.60 -9.09 -0.96
CA PHE A 307 -17.23 -8.61 -1.03
C PHE A 307 -16.33 -9.64 -1.74
N ILE A 308 -15.31 -9.17 -2.48
CA ILE A 308 -14.41 -10.03 -3.25
C ILE A 308 -13.53 -10.95 -2.38
N TYR A 309 -13.43 -10.66 -1.08
CA TYR A 309 -12.86 -11.57 -0.10
C TYR A 309 -13.96 -12.17 0.76
N LYS A 310 -13.95 -13.51 0.88
CA LYS A 310 -14.97 -14.26 1.59
C LYS A 310 -14.33 -15.20 2.61
N PHE A 311 -14.82 -15.12 3.84
CA PHE A 311 -14.48 -16.06 4.89
C PHE A 311 -15.15 -17.41 4.61
N ASP A 312 -14.37 -18.50 4.61
CA ASP A 312 -14.86 -19.86 4.43
C ASP A 312 -14.80 -20.64 5.76
N PRO A 313 -15.93 -20.81 6.47
CA PRO A 313 -15.96 -21.49 7.76
C PRO A 313 -15.64 -23.00 7.67
N THR A 314 -15.60 -23.57 6.47
CA THR A 314 -15.30 -25.01 6.26
C THR A 314 -13.81 -25.28 6.18
N LYS A 315 -12.98 -24.24 6.00
CA LYS A 315 -11.53 -24.34 5.86
C LYS A 315 -10.86 -24.06 7.21
N LYS A 316 -9.82 -24.84 7.54
CA LYS A 316 -9.03 -24.63 8.76
C LYS A 316 -7.99 -23.54 8.54
N ALA A 317 -7.76 -22.72 9.55
CA ALA A 317 -6.57 -21.88 9.61
C ALA A 317 -5.32 -22.77 9.72
N ARG A 318 -4.24 -22.38 9.03
CA ARG A 318 -2.95 -23.07 9.04
C ARG A 318 -1.82 -22.07 9.27
N PHE A 319 -0.73 -22.52 9.90
CA PHE A 319 0.48 -21.71 10.03
C PHE A 319 1.63 -22.36 9.25
N GLY A 320 2.15 -21.64 8.26
CA GLY A 320 3.33 -22.06 7.52
C GLY A 320 4.59 -21.62 8.24
N ILE A 321 5.48 -22.55 8.60
CA ILE A 321 6.73 -22.25 9.32
C ILE A 321 7.91 -22.44 8.37
N LEU A 322 8.52 -21.34 7.95
CA LEU A 322 9.66 -21.28 7.04
C LEU A 322 10.93 -20.88 7.82
N GLN A 323 12.06 -21.56 7.60
CA GLN A 323 13.34 -21.05 8.12
C GLN A 323 13.73 -19.77 7.37
N ARG A 324 14.15 -18.73 8.09
CA ARG A 324 14.28 -17.35 7.56
C ARG A 324 15.08 -17.20 6.25
N TYR A 325 16.10 -18.04 6.03
CA TYR A 325 17.00 -17.98 4.88
C TYR A 325 16.90 -19.18 3.95
N GLU A 326 15.87 -20.01 4.13
CA GLU A 326 15.67 -21.16 3.27
C GLU A 326 15.38 -20.69 1.82
N LYS A 327 16.02 -21.36 0.86
CA LYS A 327 15.91 -21.03 -0.56
C LYS A 327 14.94 -21.94 -1.31
N ASP A 328 14.59 -23.08 -0.70
CA ASP A 328 13.62 -24.03 -1.22
C ASP A 328 12.55 -24.28 -0.17
N GLU A 329 11.33 -23.99 -0.58
CA GLU A 329 10.12 -24.20 0.17
C GLU A 329 10.06 -25.64 0.75
N LYS A 330 10.51 -26.68 0.05
CA LYS A 330 10.32 -28.11 0.43
C LYS A 330 10.78 -28.54 1.84
N LYS A 331 11.49 -27.72 2.61
CA LYS A 331 11.89 -27.98 4.01
C LYS A 331 10.97 -27.39 5.08
N HIS A 332 9.87 -26.74 4.74
CA HIS A 332 8.96 -26.19 5.76
C HIS A 332 7.94 -27.17 6.33
N GLN A 333 7.57 -26.91 7.58
CA GLN A 333 6.51 -27.61 8.29
C GLN A 333 5.23 -26.76 8.25
N VAL A 334 4.12 -27.40 7.92
CA VAL A 334 2.78 -26.81 8.04
C VAL A 334 2.19 -27.37 9.34
N VAL A 335 1.81 -26.47 10.25
CA VAL A 335 1.17 -26.82 11.53
C VAL A 335 -0.29 -26.42 11.51
#